data_AF-A0A2G4HKD0-F1
#
_entry.id   AF-A0A2G4HKD0-F1
#
_cell.length_a   1.000
_cell.length_b   1.000
_cell.length_c   1.000
_cell.angle_alpha   90.00
_cell.angle_beta   90.00
_cell.angle_gamma   90.00
#
_symmetry.space_group_name_H-M   'P 1'
#
loop_
_entity.id
_entity.type
_entity.pdbx_description
1 polymer ?
#
loop_
_entity_poly.entity_id
_entity_poly.type
_entity_poly.pdbx_seq_one_letter_code
_entity_poly.pdbx_strand_id
1 'polypeptide(L)' 'MYLLTIRDGLHTRHIGPYESPKQAADDLDRLLAQFGERSRWQIHALESPEMVLAPKSEATERRH' A
#
# COMPACT_ATOMS: atom_id res chain seq x y z
N MET A 1 1.29 -11.54 2.32
CA MET A 1 2.17 -10.76 3.20
C MET A 1 1.87 -9.28 3.00
N TYR A 2 1.56 -8.50 4.04
CA TYR A 2 1.25 -7.07 3.90
C TYR A 2 1.88 -6.25 5.03
N LEU A 3 2.13 -4.97 4.76
CA LEU A 3 2.50 -3.97 5.75
C LEU A 3 1.82 -2.67 5.39
N LEU A 4 0.94 -2.18 6.27
CA LEU A 4 0.32 -0.87 6.13
C LEU A 4 1.11 0.14 6.96
N THR A 5 1.53 1.23 6.32
CA THR A 5 2.17 2.35 7.00
C THR A 5 1.19 3.51 7.07
N ILE A 6 0.81 3.89 8.30
CA ILE A 6 -0.04 5.04 8.58
C ILE A 6 0.87 6.17 9.06
N ARG A 7 0.84 7.29 8.34
CA ARG A 7 1.52 8.53 8.74
C ARG A 7 0.48 9.50 9.26
N ASP A 8 0.63 9.92 10.50
CA ASP A 8 -0.27 10.83 11.22
C ASP A 8 0.57 11.99 11.78
N GLY A 9 0.78 13.01 10.94
CA GLY A 9 1.74 14.08 11.20
C GLY A 9 3.16 13.55 11.38
N LEU A 10 3.71 13.70 12.59
CA LEU A 10 5.05 13.22 12.96
C LEU A 10 5.07 11.74 13.39
N HIS A 11 3.91 11.14 13.62
CA HIS A 11 3.83 9.75 14.05
C HIS A 11 3.75 8.81 12.85
N THR A 12 4.56 7.75 12.89
CA THR A 12 4.48 6.64 11.93
C THR A 12 4.05 5.39 12.69
N ARG A 13 3.00 4.75 12.20
CA ARG A 13 2.47 3.49 12.74
C ARG A 13 2.50 2.43 11.66
N HIS A 14 2.92 1.23 12.03
CA HIS A 14 2.96 0.06 11.17
C HIS A 14 1.89 -0.93 11.61
N ILE A 15 1.05 -1.36 10.67
CA ILE A 15 -0.05 -2.32 10.92
C ILE A 15 0.16 -3.53 10.02
N GLY A 16 0.10 -4.71 10.63
CA GLY A 16 0.29 -6.00 9.96
C GLY A 16 1.24 -6.90 10.73
N PRO A 17 1.65 -8.03 10.13
CA PRO A 17 2.57 -8.99 10.75
C PRO A 17 4.02 -8.49 10.89
N TYR A 18 4.34 -7.29 10.40
CA TYR A 18 5.69 -6.71 10.50
C TYR A 18 5.66 -5.41 11.30
N GLU A 19 6.67 -5.26 12.16
CA GLU A 19 6.86 -4.09 13.00
C GLU A 19 7.51 -2.93 12.23
N SER A 20 8.12 -3.22 11.06
CA SER A 20 8.77 -2.22 10.23
C SER A 20 8.83 -2.62 8.74
N PRO A 21 9.01 -1.63 7.83
CA PRO A 21 9.24 -1.89 6.40
C PRO A 21 10.48 -2.74 6.13
N LYS A 22 11.50 -2.61 6.98
CA LYS A 22 12.72 -3.41 6.89
C LYS A 22 12.45 -4.89 7.12
N GLN A 23 11.71 -5.22 8.18
CA GLN A 23 11.36 -6.60 8.48
C GLN A 23 10.53 -7.23 7.35
N ALA A 24 9.64 -6.45 6.74
CA ALA A 24 8.91 -6.90 5.58
C ALA A 24 9.85 -7.19 4.38
N ALA A 25 10.79 -6.28 4.08
CA ALA A 25 11.77 -6.45 3.01
C ALA A 25 12.61 -7.73 3.19
N ASP A 26 13.16 -7.90 4.38
CA ASP A 26 14.01 -9.04 4.71
C ASP A 26 13.24 -10.38 4.55
N ASP A 27 11.94 -10.41 4.86
CA ASP A 27 11.10 -11.61 4.67
C ASP A 27 10.76 -11.88 3.20
N LEU A 28 10.55 -10.83 2.39
CA LEU A 28 10.41 -10.98 0.94
C LEU A 28 11.67 -11.58 0.32
N ASP A 29 12.85 -11.06 0.70
CA ASP A 29 14.12 -11.53 0.15
C ASP A 29 14.33 -13.02 0.45
N ARG A 30 13.91 -13.48 1.64
CA ARG A 30 13.90 -14.90 2.00
C ARG A 30 12.93 -15.71 1.14
N LEU A 31 11.71 -15.20 0.92
CA LEU A 31 10.72 -15.87 0.07
C LEU A 31 11.16 -15.92 -1.39
N LEU A 32 11.79 -14.88 -1.90
CA LEU A 32 12.39 -14.84 -3.25
C LEU A 32 13.50 -15.88 -3.37
N ALA A 33 14.35 -16.04 -2.36
CA ALA A 33 15.38 -17.07 -2.34
C ALA A 33 14.80 -18.51 -2.34
N GLN A 34 13.61 -18.71 -1.75
CA GLN A 34 12.95 -20.03 -1.65
C GLN A 34 12.04 -20.37 -2.84
N PHE A 35 11.32 -19.38 -3.39
CA PHE A 35 10.26 -19.58 -4.38
C PHE A 35 10.54 -18.88 -5.73
N GLY A 36 11.68 -18.21 -5.87
CA GLY A 36 12.07 -17.48 -7.07
C GLY A 36 11.19 -16.25 -7.34
N GLU A 37 11.04 -15.90 -8.62
CA GLU A 37 10.34 -14.70 -9.14
C GLU A 37 8.83 -14.60 -8.82
N ARG A 38 8.23 -15.61 -8.17
CA ARG A 38 6.77 -15.63 -7.93
C ARG A 38 6.31 -14.69 -6.81
N SER A 39 7.24 -14.18 -6.01
CA SER A 39 6.94 -13.29 -4.88
C SER A 39 7.25 -11.84 -5.28
N ARG A 40 6.22 -11.05 -5.63
CA ARG A 40 6.40 -9.62 -5.97
C ARG A 40 5.70 -8.72 -4.97
N TRP A 41 6.29 -7.56 -4.69
CA TRP A 41 5.63 -6.48 -3.96
C TRP A 41 4.71 -5.66 -4.86
N GLN A 42 3.63 -5.16 -4.25
CA GLN A 42 2.80 -4.10 -4.80
C GLN A 42 2.66 -3.02 -3.73
N ILE A 43 3.06 -1.81 -4.08
CA ILE A 43 2.91 -0.64 -3.20
C ILE A 43 1.60 0.02 -3.58
N HIS A 44 0.66 0.04 -2.64
CA HIS A 44 -0.59 0.78 -2.77
C HIS A 44 -0.53 1.97 -1.82
N ALA A 45 -0.53 3.19 -2.38
CA ALA A 45 -0.81 4.38 -1.58
C ALA A 45 -2.33 4.40 -1.34
N LEU A 46 -2.74 4.30 -0.09
CA LEU A 46 -4.14 4.53 0.26
C LEU A 46 -4.39 6.04 0.17
N GLU A 47 -5.33 6.40 -0.69
CA GLU A 47 -5.77 7.79 -0.85
C GLU A 47 -6.33 8.31 0.49
N SER A 48 -6.04 9.58 0.81
CA SER A 48 -6.63 10.27 1.97
C SER A 48 -8.16 10.12 1.95
N PRO A 49 -8.84 10.02 3.10
CA PRO A 49 -10.30 9.86 3.17
C PRO A 49 -11.06 10.91 2.33
N GLU A 50 -10.49 12.11 2.24
CA GLU A 50 -10.95 13.25 1.44
C GLU A 50 -11.10 12.93 -0.05
N MET A 51 -10.19 12.12 -0.61
CA MET A 51 -10.18 11.72 -2.01
C MET A 51 -11.18 10.59 -2.30
N VAL A 52 -11.48 9.76 -1.30
CA VAL A 52 -12.49 8.69 -1.40
C VAL A 52 -13.91 9.21 -1.18
N LEU A 53 -14.06 10.22 -0.33
CA LEU A 53 -15.35 10.83 0.02
C LEU A 53 -15.73 12.03 -0.87
N ALA A 54 -14.80 12.57 -1.66
CA ALA A 54 -15.15 13.55 -2.67
C ALA A 54 -16.14 12.91 -3.66
N PRO A 55 -17.30 13.54 -3.92
CA PRO A 55 -18.20 13.02 -4.93
C PRO A 55 -17.43 12.96 -6.25
N LYS A 56 -17.32 11.75 -6.82
CA LYS A 56 -16.93 11.61 -8.23
C LYS A 56 -17.97 12.39 -9.02
N SER A 57 -17.68 13.65 -9.35
CA SER A 57 -18.43 14.34 -10.40
C SER A 57 -18.18 13.53 -11.66
N GLU A 58 -19.15 12.69 -12.00
CA GLU A 58 -19.27 12.06 -13.29
C GLU A 58 -19.29 13.19 -14.32
N ALA A 59 -18.12 13.47 -14.91
CA ALA A 59 -18.04 14.21 -16.14
C ALA A 59 -18.73 13.35 -17.20
N THR A 60 -20.05 13.50 -17.29
CA THR A 60 -20.86 13.00 -18.38
C THR A 60 -20.31 13.61 -19.65
N GLU A 61 -19.54 12.79 -20.36
CA GLU A 61 -19.09 12.98 -21.72
C GLU A 61 -20.32 13.25 -22.59
N ARG A 62 -20.70 14.53 -22.72
CA ARG A 62 -21.64 14.96 -23.74
C ARG A 62 -20.89 14.86 -25.06
N ARG A 63 -21.08 13.72 -25.74
CA ARG A 63 -20.91 13.61 -27.18
C ARG A 63 -21.69 14.75 -27.83
N HIS A 64 -21.03 15.56 -28.64
CA HIS A 64 -21.63 16.20 -29.80
C HIS A 64 -20.59 16.51 -30.87
#